data_AF-A0A929DZ64-F1
#
_entry.id   AF-A0A929DZ64-F1
#
_cell.length_a   1.000
_cell.length_b   1.000
_cell.length_c   1.000
_cell.angle_alpha   90.00
_cell.angle_beta   90.00
_cell.angle_gamma   90.00
#
_symmetry.space_group_name_H-M   'P 1'
#
loop_
_entity.id
_entity.type
_entity.pdbx_description
1 polymer ?
#
loop_
_entity_poly.entity_id
_entity_poly.type
_entity_poly.pdbx_seq_one_letter_code
_entity_poly.pdbx_strand_id
1 'polypeptide(L)'
;MSTDLEKYLLKQREALDVESPDDQLIWEGIRTGLHQTDARSDRKRMLIRIRNIAAVAILVVSVGYMINDIIGDQSLGRGFTLADIDNNLGDREKEYRTLVSFKEQEAGTFNYVDNVIIAELLEEIQKLDTIYEQTMKDLGEIGYKEQIIQMIFDTYEKKIYLLELIILENNKIRNHETEEGLFL
;
A
#
# COMPACT_ATOMS: atom_id res chain seq x y z
N MET A 1 -31.33 -79.46 21.10
CA MET A 1 -32.24 -78.39 21.56
C MET A 1 -32.30 -77.18 20.63
N SER A 2 -31.28 -76.91 19.79
CA SER A 2 -31.31 -75.82 18.80
C SER A 2 -32.28 -76.02 17.64
N THR A 3 -32.53 -77.28 17.26
CA THR A 3 -33.35 -77.65 16.10
C THR A 3 -34.84 -77.32 16.23
N ASP A 4 -35.39 -77.31 17.44
CA ASP A 4 -36.81 -77.00 17.66
C ASP A 4 -37.06 -75.49 17.65
N LEU A 5 -36.09 -74.72 18.15
CA LEU A 5 -36.13 -73.26 18.11
C LEU A 5 -36.01 -72.74 16.67
N GLU A 6 -35.11 -73.34 15.88
CA GLU A 6 -34.95 -73.00 14.46
C GLU A 6 -36.21 -73.31 13.66
N LYS A 7 -36.84 -74.47 13.89
CA LYS A 7 -38.13 -74.81 13.27
C LYS A 7 -39.25 -73.86 13.68
N TYR A 8 -39.28 -73.43 14.94
CA TYR A 8 -40.24 -72.44 15.43
C TYR A 8 -40.05 -71.08 14.76
N LEU A 9 -38.81 -70.57 14.70
CA LEU A 9 -38.49 -69.28 14.07
C LEU A 9 -38.78 -69.27 12.57
N LEU A 10 -38.48 -70.35 11.85
CA LEU A 10 -38.79 -70.46 10.43
C LEU A 10 -40.30 -70.51 10.17
N LYS A 11 -41.06 -71.21 11.03
CA LYS A 11 -42.52 -71.31 10.89
C LYS A 11 -43.22 -69.99 11.21
N GLN A 12 -42.67 -69.20 12.12
CA GLN A 12 -43.25 -67.93 12.57
C GLN A 12 -42.64 -66.70 11.88
N ARG A 13 -41.70 -66.88 10.95
CA ARG A 13 -40.98 -65.78 10.26
C ARG A 13 -41.93 -64.74 9.67
N GLU A 14 -42.97 -65.19 8.98
CA GLU A 14 -43.95 -64.31 8.34
C GLU A 14 -44.81 -63.53 9.35
N ALA A 15 -44.98 -64.05 10.57
CA ALA A 15 -45.67 -63.36 11.67
C ALA A 15 -44.72 -62.48 12.52
N LEU A 16 -43.40 -62.65 12.35
CA LEU A 16 -42.36 -61.85 13.00
C LEU A 16 -41.95 -60.65 12.14
N ASP A 17 -42.14 -60.73 10.82
CA ASP A 17 -41.89 -59.66 9.85
C ASP A 17 -43.11 -58.73 9.76
N VAL A 18 -43.45 -58.08 10.88
CA VAL A 18 -44.68 -57.28 11.04
C VAL A 18 -44.58 -55.91 10.36
N GLU A 19 -43.37 -55.41 10.10
CA GLU A 19 -43.17 -54.08 9.52
C GLU A 19 -42.13 -54.12 8.40
N SER A 20 -42.57 -53.76 7.19
CA SER A 20 -41.65 -53.39 6.11
C SER A 20 -41.12 -51.99 6.41
N PRO A 21 -39.80 -51.76 6.47
CA PRO A 21 -39.27 -50.42 6.68
C PRO A 21 -39.75 -49.51 5.54
N ASP A 22 -40.11 -48.27 5.90
CA ASP A 22 -40.46 -47.26 4.91
C ASP A 22 -39.19 -46.79 4.20
N ASP A 23 -38.90 -47.44 3.08
CA ASP A 23 -37.74 -47.13 2.23
C ASP A 23 -37.70 -45.64 1.86
N GLN A 24 -38.86 -44.98 1.72
CA GLN A 24 -38.93 -43.58 1.35
C GLN A 24 -38.37 -42.68 2.46
N LEU A 25 -38.71 -42.95 3.72
CA LEU A 25 -38.15 -42.23 4.88
C LEU A 25 -36.63 -42.45 5.02
N ILE A 26 -36.15 -43.66 4.73
CA ILE A 26 -34.72 -43.98 4.77
C ILE A 26 -33.97 -43.18 3.70
N TRP A 27 -34.47 -43.15 2.46
CA TRP A 27 -33.82 -42.43 1.37
C TRP A 27 -33.89 -40.91 1.53
N GLU A 28 -34.96 -40.36 2.12
CA GLU A 28 -35.08 -38.94 2.44
C GLU A 28 -34.09 -38.50 3.53
N GLY A 29 -33.86 -39.33 4.56
CA GLY A 29 -32.85 -39.06 5.58
C GLY A 29 -31.43 -38.99 5.01
N ILE A 30 -31.10 -39.90 4.10
CA ILE A 30 -29.78 -39.95 3.43
C ILE A 30 -29.57 -38.70 2.54
N ARG A 31 -30.58 -38.30 1.75
CA ARG A 31 -30.50 -37.09 0.90
C ARG A 31 -30.33 -35.82 1.72
N THR A 32 -31.03 -35.73 2.85
CA THR A 32 -30.97 -34.57 3.75
C THR A 32 -29.59 -34.43 4.40
N GLY A 33 -28.93 -35.55 4.73
CA GLY A 33 -27.58 -35.57 5.28
C GLY A 33 -26.50 -35.06 4.33
N LEU A 34 -26.63 -35.33 3.01
CA LEU A 34 -25.63 -34.95 2.01
C LEU A 34 -25.61 -33.44 1.72
N HIS A 35 -26.77 -32.78 1.72
CA HIS A 35 -26.85 -31.35 1.38
C HIS A 35 -26.43 -30.39 2.52
N GLN A 36 -26.37 -30.84 3.77
CA GLN A 36 -26.00 -29.98 4.91
C GLN A 36 -24.50 -29.75 5.09
N THR A 37 -23.65 -30.64 4.55
CA THR A 37 -22.19 -30.55 4.69
C THR A 37 -21.56 -29.46 3.82
N ASP A 38 -22.10 -29.21 2.62
CA ASP A 38 -21.51 -28.27 1.68
C ASP A 38 -21.79 -26.80 2.06
N ALA A 39 -23.02 -26.50 2.49
CA ALA A 39 -23.43 -25.13 2.82
C ALA A 39 -22.72 -24.55 4.06
N ARG A 40 -22.27 -25.39 5.01
CA ARG A 40 -21.54 -24.95 6.21
C ARG A 40 -20.05 -24.70 5.94
N SER A 41 -19.43 -25.42 5.00
CA SER A 41 -18.04 -25.20 4.57
C SER A 41 -17.88 -23.88 3.83
N ASP A 42 -18.81 -23.57 2.92
CA ASP A 42 -18.70 -22.37 2.07
C ASP A 42 -18.92 -21.06 2.85
N ARG A 43 -19.85 -21.04 3.81
CA ARG A 43 -20.00 -19.88 4.71
C ARG A 43 -18.75 -19.61 5.55
N LYS A 44 -18.10 -20.65 6.07
CA LYS A 44 -16.85 -20.48 6.83
C LYS A 44 -15.71 -19.97 5.94
N ARG A 45 -15.59 -20.48 4.71
CA ARG A 45 -14.57 -20.05 3.74
C ARG A 45 -14.80 -18.60 3.27
N MET A 46 -16.05 -18.19 3.09
CA MET A 46 -16.43 -16.82 2.73
C MET A 46 -16.16 -15.83 3.87
N LEU A 47 -16.50 -16.19 5.12
CA LEU A 47 -16.23 -15.35 6.30
C LEU A 47 -14.71 -15.17 6.54
N ILE A 48 -13.90 -16.21 6.30
CA ILE A 48 -12.43 -16.11 6.38
C ILE A 48 -11.89 -15.19 5.29
N ARG A 49 -12.41 -15.26 4.06
CA ARG A 49 -11.99 -14.37 2.96
C ARG A 49 -12.36 -12.92 3.22
N ILE A 50 -13.57 -12.64 3.72
CA ILE A 50 -13.99 -11.27 4.09
C ILE A 50 -13.12 -10.71 5.22
N ARG A 51 -12.78 -11.53 6.22
CA ARG A 51 -11.87 -11.13 7.30
C ARG A 51 -10.48 -10.77 6.80
N ASN A 52 -9.94 -11.54 5.86
CA ASN A 52 -8.61 -11.30 5.30
C ASN A 52 -8.59 -10.05 4.41
N ILE A 53 -9.65 -9.77 3.66
CA ILE A 53 -9.78 -8.54 2.85
C ILE A 53 -9.88 -7.30 3.75
N ALA A 54 -10.63 -7.36 4.85
CA ALA A 54 -10.73 -6.25 5.80
C ALA A 54 -9.38 -5.90 6.43
N ALA A 55 -8.56 -6.90 6.78
CA ALA A 55 -7.22 -6.67 7.32
C ALA A 55 -6.26 -6.01 6.32
N VAL A 56 -6.34 -6.40 5.04
CA VAL A 56 -5.56 -5.76 3.96
C VAL A 56 -6.05 -4.34 3.70
N ALA A 57 -7.36 -4.11 3.69
CA ALA A 57 -7.92 -2.77 3.54
C ALA A 57 -7.50 -1.84 4.69
N ILE A 58 -7.50 -2.33 5.95
CA ILE A 58 -7.01 -1.56 7.10
C ILE A 58 -5.52 -1.27 6.95
N LEU A 59 -4.69 -2.24 6.52
CA LEU A 59 -3.27 -1.99 6.29
C LEU A 59 -3.02 -0.97 5.18
N VAL A 60 -3.73 -1.06 4.05
CA VAL A 60 -3.59 -0.12 2.93
C VAL A 60 -4.10 1.28 3.31
N VAL A 61 -5.21 1.38 4.05
CA VAL A 61 -5.73 2.66 4.55
C VAL A 61 -4.82 3.24 5.63
N SER A 62 -4.25 2.43 6.52
CA SER A 62 -3.31 2.90 7.54
C SER A 62 -1.99 3.36 6.93
N VAL A 63 -1.45 2.64 5.94
CA VAL A 63 -0.23 3.03 5.22
C VAL A 63 -0.51 4.27 4.36
N GLY A 64 -1.65 4.33 3.66
CA GLY A 64 -2.06 5.51 2.90
C GLY A 64 -2.32 6.74 3.76
N TYR A 65 -2.90 6.56 4.96
CA TYR A 65 -3.10 7.62 5.94
C TYR A 65 -1.77 8.09 6.51
N MET A 66 -0.84 7.18 6.86
CA MET A 66 0.50 7.54 7.31
C MET A 66 1.29 8.28 6.22
N ILE A 67 1.17 7.89 4.95
CA ILE A 67 1.81 8.62 3.84
C ILE A 67 1.20 10.02 3.69
N ASN A 68 -0.12 10.18 3.87
CA ASN A 68 -0.76 11.49 3.83
C ASN A 68 -0.47 12.36 5.07
N ASP A 69 -0.16 11.76 6.22
CA ASP A 69 0.26 12.48 7.44
C ASP A 69 1.75 12.86 7.36
N ILE A 70 2.59 11.99 6.80
CA ILE A 70 4.04 12.21 6.61
C ILE A 70 4.32 13.19 5.45
N ILE A 71 3.49 13.18 4.40
CA ILE A 71 3.65 14.06 3.22
C ILE A 71 2.70 15.27 3.27
N GLY A 72 1.49 15.11 3.84
CA GLY A 72 0.48 16.17 3.90
C GLY A 72 0.48 16.98 5.20
N ASP A 73 1.21 16.55 6.23
CA ASP A 73 1.33 17.28 7.50
C ASP A 73 2.79 17.55 7.93
N GLN A 74 3.66 17.77 6.95
CA GLN A 74 4.84 18.67 7.13
C GLN A 74 4.41 20.14 7.27
N SER A 75 3.26 20.41 7.91
CA SER A 75 3.03 21.66 8.61
C SER A 75 3.80 21.58 9.95
N LEU A 76 5.14 21.57 9.84
CA LEU A 76 6.09 21.64 10.95
C LEU A 76 5.84 22.90 11.76
N GLY A 77 4.95 22.81 12.74
CA GLY A 77 4.61 23.89 13.66
C GLY A 77 4.15 25.16 12.96
N ARG A 78 3.97 26.22 13.73
CA ARG A 78 4.00 27.57 13.18
C ARG A 78 5.46 27.85 12.81
N GLY A 79 5.94 27.24 11.73
CA GLY A 79 7.33 27.27 11.30
C GLY A 79 7.73 28.70 10.96
N PHE A 80 8.87 29.13 11.48
CA PHE A 80 9.49 30.40 11.14
C PHE A 80 9.80 30.39 9.63
N THR A 81 9.08 31.21 8.86
CA THR A 81 9.21 31.30 7.41
C THR A 81 10.02 32.52 7.01
N LEU A 82 10.56 32.56 5.79
CA LEU A 82 11.26 33.76 5.32
C LEU A 82 10.33 34.98 5.22
N ALA A 83 9.02 34.75 5.01
CA ALA A 83 7.99 35.79 5.02
C ALA A 83 7.83 36.47 6.38
N ASP A 84 8.15 35.78 7.49
CA ASP A 84 8.10 36.35 8.84
C ASP A 84 9.25 37.36 9.09
N ILE A 85 10.31 37.30 8.28
CA ILE A 85 11.45 38.23 8.32
C ILE A 85 11.21 39.40 7.36
N ASP A 86 10.95 39.08 6.10
CA ASP A 86 10.76 40.05 5.02
C ASP A 86 9.85 39.44 3.95
N ASN A 87 8.81 40.19 3.58
CA ASN A 87 7.87 39.78 2.53
C ASN A 87 8.57 39.47 1.20
N ASN A 88 9.64 40.21 0.85
CA ASN A 88 10.40 39.94 -0.38
C ASN A 88 11.07 38.56 -0.35
N LEU A 89 11.67 38.20 0.80
CA LEU A 89 12.27 36.89 0.98
C LEU A 89 11.21 35.78 0.94
N GLY A 90 10.03 36.03 1.53
CA GLY A 90 8.89 35.12 1.45
C GLY A 90 8.38 34.89 0.02
N ASP A 91 8.26 35.95 -0.78
CA ASP A 91 7.86 35.86 -2.18
C ASP A 91 8.88 35.05 -2.99
N ARG A 92 10.18 35.33 -2.81
CA ARG A 92 11.26 34.56 -3.43
C ARG A 92 11.23 33.09 -3.00
N GLU A 93 11.06 32.80 -1.71
CA GLU A 93 10.96 31.42 -1.21
C GLU A 93 9.81 30.67 -1.89
N LYS A 94 8.66 31.33 -2.04
CA LYS A 94 7.50 30.76 -2.71
C LYS A 94 7.77 30.41 -4.17
N GLU A 95 8.50 31.27 -4.90
CA GLU A 95 8.92 30.99 -6.27
C GLU A 95 9.78 29.72 -6.35
N TYR A 96 10.81 29.61 -5.49
CA TYR A 96 11.66 28.42 -5.42
C TYR A 96 10.88 27.15 -5.06
N ARG A 97 9.98 27.22 -4.06
CA ARG A 97 9.13 26.08 -3.68
C ARG A 97 8.24 25.62 -4.83
N THR A 98 7.67 26.57 -5.57
CA THR A 98 6.84 26.27 -6.74
C THR A 98 7.65 25.56 -7.83
N LEU A 99 8.88 26.05 -8.09
CA LEU A 99 9.77 25.47 -9.08
C LEU A 99 10.24 24.06 -8.68
N VAL A 100 10.61 23.86 -7.41
CA VAL A 100 10.98 22.53 -6.88
C VAL A 100 9.82 21.56 -7.04
N SER A 101 8.60 21.93 -6.64
CA SER A 101 7.43 21.07 -6.75
C SER A 101 7.14 20.68 -8.22
N PHE A 102 7.25 21.65 -9.13
CA PHE A 102 7.12 21.38 -10.56
C PHE A 102 8.17 20.36 -11.06
N LYS A 103 9.43 20.52 -10.64
CA LYS A 103 10.54 19.63 -11.02
C LYS A 103 10.45 18.25 -10.37
N GLU A 104 9.99 18.15 -9.13
CA GLU A 104 9.72 16.88 -8.45
C GLU A 104 8.62 16.11 -9.15
N GLN A 105 7.54 16.79 -9.58
CA GLN A 105 6.49 16.18 -10.37
C GLN A 105 7.00 15.67 -11.72
N GLU A 106 7.81 16.49 -12.41
CA GLU A 106 8.45 16.11 -13.67
C GLU A 106 9.38 14.90 -13.50
N ALA A 107 10.19 14.86 -12.43
CA ALA A 107 11.09 13.76 -12.12
C ALA A 107 10.32 12.47 -11.73
N GLY A 108 9.24 12.59 -10.95
CA GLY A 108 8.45 11.46 -10.42
C GLY A 108 7.58 10.73 -11.44
N THR A 109 7.33 11.32 -12.62
CA THR A 109 6.58 10.67 -13.71
C THR A 109 7.33 9.53 -14.42
N PHE A 110 8.59 9.27 -14.09
CA PHE A 110 9.43 8.27 -14.79
C PHE A 110 9.81 7.13 -13.83
N ASN A 111 9.48 5.88 -14.19
CA ASN A 111 9.65 4.71 -13.32
C ASN A 111 11.12 4.48 -12.95
N TYR A 112 11.40 4.50 -11.64
CA TYR A 112 12.71 4.69 -11.01
C TYR A 112 13.60 3.44 -10.84
N VAL A 113 13.21 2.28 -11.36
CA VAL A 113 13.51 1.06 -10.61
C VAL A 113 14.95 0.53 -10.73
N ASP A 114 15.75 0.93 -11.73
CA ASP A 114 17.07 0.29 -11.97
C ASP A 114 18.27 1.23 -12.29
N ASN A 115 18.17 2.56 -12.09
CA ASN A 115 19.31 3.46 -12.37
C ASN A 115 20.08 3.89 -11.10
N VAL A 116 21.31 3.41 -10.97
CA VAL A 116 22.23 3.71 -9.86
C VAL A 116 22.55 5.20 -9.73
N ILE A 117 22.72 5.91 -10.85
CA ILE A 117 23.01 7.36 -10.86
C ILE A 117 21.83 8.13 -10.27
N ILE A 118 20.61 7.75 -10.67
CA ILE A 118 19.40 8.38 -10.17
C ILE A 118 19.24 8.13 -8.65
N ALA A 119 19.57 6.94 -8.17
CA ALA A 119 19.54 6.64 -6.74
C ALA A 119 20.54 7.51 -5.94
N GLU A 120 21.75 7.73 -6.46
CA GLU A 120 22.75 8.62 -5.85
C GLU A 120 22.27 10.07 -5.81
N LEU A 121 21.69 10.57 -6.91
CA LEU A 121 21.14 11.93 -6.97
C LEU A 121 19.98 12.13 -5.97
N LEU A 122 19.13 11.12 -5.77
CA LEU A 122 18.08 11.16 -4.76
C LEU A 122 18.65 11.20 -3.33
N GLU A 123 19.72 10.44 -3.05
CA GLU A 123 20.39 10.48 -1.75
C GLU A 123 20.96 11.89 -1.47
N GLU A 124 21.53 12.54 -2.48
CA GLU A 124 22.02 13.92 -2.36
C GLU A 124 20.87 14.92 -2.13
N ILE A 125 19.70 14.72 -2.75
CA ILE A 125 18.51 15.52 -2.47
C ILE A 125 18.08 15.37 -0.99
N GLN A 126 18.10 14.15 -0.43
CA GLN A 126 17.77 13.93 0.98
C GLN A 126 18.76 14.62 1.93
N LYS A 127 20.05 14.66 1.56
CA LYS A 127 21.06 15.42 2.32
C LYS A 127 20.77 16.92 2.28
N LEU A 128 20.36 17.45 1.13
CA LEU A 128 19.93 18.84 1.01
C LEU A 128 18.69 19.15 1.85
N ASP A 129 17.70 18.26 1.90
CA ASP A 129 16.53 18.43 2.75
C ASP A 129 16.93 18.49 4.25
N THR A 130 17.89 17.66 4.67
CA THR A 130 18.44 17.71 6.04
C THR A 130 19.15 19.04 6.32
N ILE A 131 19.94 19.54 5.37
CA ILE A 131 20.62 20.84 5.48
C ILE A 131 19.59 21.97 5.57
N TYR A 132 18.54 21.92 4.76
CA TYR A 132 17.46 22.91 4.79
C TYR A 132 16.76 22.95 6.16
N GLU A 133 16.38 21.80 6.70
CA GLU A 133 15.74 21.70 8.01
C GLU A 133 16.61 22.27 9.13
N GLN A 134 17.90 21.91 9.14
CA GLN A 134 18.85 22.44 10.12
C GLN A 134 19.02 23.96 9.96
N THR A 135 19.09 24.45 8.73
CA THR A 135 19.25 25.88 8.44
C THR A 135 18.01 26.67 8.85
N MET A 136 16.79 26.13 8.64
CA MET A 136 15.55 26.75 9.09
C MET A 136 15.41 26.74 10.62
N LYS A 137 15.92 25.69 11.28
CA LYS A 137 16.01 25.66 12.73
C LYS A 137 16.98 26.73 13.25
N ASP A 138 18.17 26.82 12.67
CA ASP A 138 19.17 27.84 13.02
C ASP A 138 18.62 29.25 12.79
N LEU A 139 17.82 29.44 11.74
CA LEU A 139 17.13 30.70 11.46
C LEU A 139 16.14 31.07 12.56
N GLY A 140 15.37 30.10 13.08
CA GLY A 140 14.43 30.32 14.18
C GLY A 140 15.11 30.58 15.53
N GLU A 141 16.28 29.99 15.79
CA GLU A 141 17.02 30.15 17.04
C GLU A 141 17.90 31.40 17.07
N ILE A 142 18.62 31.69 15.98
CA ILE A 142 19.60 32.77 15.87
C ILE A 142 18.94 34.05 15.31
N GLY A 143 17.87 33.91 14.54
CA GLY A 143 17.22 35.00 13.82
C GLY A 143 17.90 35.35 12.51
N TYR A 144 17.55 36.50 11.95
CA TYR A 144 18.05 36.95 10.65
C TYR A 144 19.58 37.06 10.63
N LYS A 145 20.19 36.28 9.73
CA LYS A 145 21.60 36.37 9.37
C LYS A 145 21.72 36.07 7.89
N GLU A 146 22.33 36.97 7.12
CA GLU A 146 22.43 36.86 5.66
C GLU A 146 22.98 35.50 5.19
N GLN A 147 23.96 34.95 5.92
CA GLN A 147 24.55 33.63 5.63
C GLN A 147 23.54 32.48 5.72
N ILE A 148 22.57 32.56 6.65
CA ILE A 148 21.53 31.55 6.83
C ILE A 148 20.51 31.65 5.68
N ILE A 149 20.11 32.87 5.33
CA ILE A 149 19.21 33.14 4.20
C ILE A 149 19.83 32.66 2.89
N GLN A 150 21.10 32.98 2.67
CA GLN A 150 21.85 32.50 1.51
C GLN A 150 21.91 30.97 1.48
N MET A 151 22.19 30.32 2.61
CA MET A 151 22.22 28.86 2.69
C MET A 151 20.87 28.22 2.35
N ILE A 152 19.75 28.84 2.76
CA ILE A 152 18.40 28.39 2.37
C ILE A 152 18.23 28.42 0.86
N PHE A 153 18.54 29.56 0.21
CA PHE A 153 18.41 29.68 -1.24
C PHE A 153 19.40 28.79 -2.00
N ASP A 154 20.65 28.70 -1.56
CA ASP A 154 21.66 27.78 -2.12
C ASP A 154 21.17 26.33 -2.09
N THR A 155 20.43 25.95 -1.04
CA THR A 155 19.87 24.61 -0.90
C THR A 155 18.76 24.37 -1.91
N TYR A 156 17.86 25.33 -2.11
CA TYR A 156 16.85 25.26 -3.17
C TYR A 156 17.47 25.16 -4.56
N GLU A 157 18.47 25.99 -4.88
CA GLU A 157 19.15 26.00 -6.18
C GLU A 157 19.81 24.65 -6.47
N LYS A 158 20.51 24.08 -5.49
CA LYS A 158 21.12 22.75 -5.62
C LYS A 158 20.06 21.67 -5.79
N LYS A 159 18.95 21.72 -5.05
CA LYS A 159 17.85 20.75 -5.19
C LYS A 159 17.26 20.79 -6.59
N ILE A 160 17.01 21.97 -7.14
CA ILE A 160 16.53 22.15 -8.52
C ILE A 160 17.53 21.55 -9.51
N TYR A 161 18.83 21.85 -9.36
CA TYR A 161 19.87 21.31 -10.23
C TYR A 161 19.92 19.76 -10.23
N LEU A 162 19.81 19.13 -9.06
CA LEU A 162 19.80 17.67 -8.96
C LEU A 162 18.53 17.08 -9.61
N LEU A 163 17.38 17.71 -9.43
CA LEU A 163 16.14 17.29 -10.09
C LEU A 163 16.25 17.41 -11.62
N GLU A 164 16.89 18.45 -12.13
CA GLU A 164 17.16 18.60 -13.57
C GLU A 164 18.06 17.47 -14.09
N LEU A 165 19.10 17.10 -13.34
CA LEU A 165 19.96 15.96 -13.69
C LEU A 165 19.17 14.65 -13.73
N ILE A 166 18.29 14.42 -12.76
CA ILE A 166 17.42 13.24 -12.75
C ILE A 166 16.51 13.23 -13.99
N ILE A 167 15.89 14.36 -14.33
CA ILE A 167 15.03 14.49 -15.52
C ILE A 167 15.82 14.20 -16.80
N LEU A 168 17.04 14.74 -16.90
CA LEU A 168 17.92 14.48 -18.06
C LEU A 168 18.28 13.00 -18.17
N GLU A 169 18.63 12.36 -17.06
CA GLU A 169 19.01 10.95 -17.04
C GLU A 169 17.83 10.04 -17.39
N ASN A 170 16.65 10.31 -16.82
CA ASN A 170 15.40 9.62 -17.18
C ASN A 170 15.07 9.73 -18.68
N ASN A 171 15.26 10.93 -19.27
CA ASN A 171 15.02 11.12 -20.70
C ASN A 171 15.98 10.32 -21.59
N LYS A 172 17.25 10.13 -21.17
CA LYS A 172 18.20 9.29 -21.93
C LYS A 172 17.79 7.82 -21.94
N ILE A 173 17.42 7.29 -20.77
CA ILE A 173 16.99 5.88 -20.63
C ILE A 173 15.83 5.60 -21.59
N ARG A 174 14.80 6.45 -21.59
CA ARG A 174 13.64 6.29 -22.49
C ARG A 174 14.02 6.26 -23.97
N ASN A 175 14.92 7.14 -24.38
CA ASN A 175 15.32 7.21 -25.79
C ASN A 175 16.08 5.94 -26.21
N HIS A 176 16.91 5.37 -25.34
CA HIS A 176 17.59 4.09 -25.61
C HIS A 176 16.62 2.90 -25.64
N GLU A 177 15.66 2.80 -24.71
CA GLU A 177 14.64 1.74 -24.73
C GLU A 177 13.74 1.82 -25.98
N THR A 178 13.39 3.03 -26.42
CA THR A 178 12.57 3.24 -27.62
C THR A 178 13.31 2.84 -28.90
N GLU A 179 14.62 3.11 -28.98
CA GLU A 179 15.44 2.69 -30.12
C GLU A 179 15.61 1.17 -30.15
N GLU A 180 15.92 0.50 -29.04
CA GLU A 180 16.03 -0.98 -29.01
C GLU A 180 14.71 -1.69 -29.36
N GLY A 181 13.57 -1.15 -28.91
CA GLY A 181 12.24 -1.69 -29.22
C GLY A 181 11.83 -1.57 -30.69
N LEU A 182 12.49 -0.71 -31.49
CA LEU A 182 12.26 -0.59 -32.93
C LEU A 182 13.07 -1.61 -33.76
N PHE A 183 14.05 -2.28 -33.16
CA PHE A 183 14.89 -3.29 -33.81
C PHE A 183 14.51 -4.74 -33.48
N LEU A 184 13.43 -4.95 -32.72
CA LEU A 184 12.84 -6.27 -32.39
C LEU A 184 11.47 -6.44 -33.07
#